data_AF-A0A0B2SU92-F1
#
_entry.id   AF-A0A0B2SU92-F1
#
_cell.length_a   1.000
_cell.length_b   1.000
_cell.length_c   1.000
_cell.angle_alpha   90.00
_cell.angle_beta   90.00
_cell.angle_gamma   90.00
#
_symmetry.space_group_name_H-M   'P 1'
#
loop_
_entity.id
_entity.type
_entity.pdbx_description
1 polymer ?
#
loop_
_entity_poly.entity_id
_entity_poly.type
_entity_poly.pdbx_seq_one_letter_code
_entity_poly.pdbx_strand_id
1 'polypeptide(L)'
;MQILKFKLDLVILDKGLTDLATHYLSKHGVSAMRRLRKSDNNRIAKACGAVIVNRPDELQESDVGTGAGLFEVNKIGDEYFAYIVDCKEPKACTVLLRGASKDLFNEVERNPQDAMSVARNIIKNPKLVPGGGATELTVSAGSKQKISSIEGIEKCPYEAAAVAFEAIPRTLAQNCGVNVIRTMTVSGMKKKQAPGAPPSKPKVETEADADSEQILAD
;
A
#
# COMPACT_ATOMS: atom_id res chain seq x y z
N MET A 1 36.92 -14.36 14.24
CA MET A 1 37.37 -15.57 13.50
C MET A 1 36.42 -16.75 13.60
N GLN A 2 35.53 -16.85 14.60
CA GLN A 2 34.57 -17.95 14.69
C GLN A 2 33.54 -17.97 13.54
N ILE A 3 33.07 -16.80 13.07
CA ILE A 3 32.10 -16.70 11.98
C ILE A 3 32.60 -17.22 10.62
N LEU A 4 33.93 -17.29 10.41
CA LEU A 4 34.51 -17.79 9.16
C LEU A 4 34.37 -19.32 9.02
N LYS A 5 34.09 -20.03 10.12
CA LYS A 5 33.86 -21.48 10.08
C LYS A 5 32.64 -21.85 9.21
N PHE A 6 31.65 -20.97 9.16
CA PHE A 6 30.39 -21.17 8.45
C PHE A 6 30.47 -20.84 6.96
N LYS A 7 31.66 -20.48 6.42
CA LYS A 7 31.88 -20.16 4.99
C LYS A 7 30.83 -19.19 4.44
N LEU A 8 30.72 -18.02 5.07
CA LEU A 8 29.78 -16.96 4.71
C LEU A 8 30.34 -16.13 3.55
N ASP A 9 29.50 -15.77 2.58
CA ASP A 9 29.88 -14.84 1.50
C ASP A 9 29.58 -13.37 1.86
N LEU A 10 28.53 -13.14 2.65
CA LEU A 10 28.04 -11.82 3.04
C LEU A 10 27.71 -11.77 4.53
N VAL A 11 28.24 -10.77 5.23
CA VAL A 11 27.97 -10.50 6.65
C VAL A 11 27.31 -9.13 6.79
N ILE A 12 26.19 -9.07 7.49
CA ILE A 12 25.39 -7.85 7.65
C ILE A 12 25.26 -7.52 9.13
N LEU A 13 25.59 -6.28 9.49
CA LEU A 13 25.67 -5.82 10.88
C LEU A 13 24.88 -4.53 11.05
N ASP A 14 24.11 -4.42 12.14
CA ASP A 14 23.48 -3.16 12.55
C ASP A 14 24.50 -2.18 13.17
N LYS A 15 25.55 -2.72 13.80
CA LYS A 15 26.64 -1.95 14.42
C LYS A 15 27.80 -1.73 13.46
N GLY A 16 28.78 -0.96 13.96
CA GLY A 16 30.06 -0.79 13.30
C GLY A 16 30.88 -2.07 13.32
N LEU A 17 31.80 -2.16 12.37
CA LEU A 17 32.83 -3.18 12.29
C LEU A 17 34.19 -2.48 12.34
N THR A 18 35.09 -2.99 13.18
CA THR A 18 36.48 -2.51 13.31
C THR A 18 37.26 -2.80 12.03
N ASP A 19 38.15 -1.90 11.62
CA ASP A 19 38.88 -2.03 10.35
C ASP A 19 39.76 -3.28 10.28
N LEU A 20 40.33 -3.72 11.42
CA LEU A 20 41.04 -4.99 11.52
C LEU A 20 40.14 -6.18 11.17
N ALA A 21 38.90 -6.19 11.67
CA ALA A 21 37.94 -7.25 11.35
C ALA A 21 37.53 -7.20 9.87
N THR A 22 37.31 -6.01 9.31
CA THR A 22 37.04 -5.81 7.88
C THR A 22 38.16 -6.35 7.01
N HIS A 23 39.43 -6.06 7.37
CA HIS A 23 40.59 -6.58 6.67
C HIS A 23 40.65 -8.11 6.69
N TYR A 24 40.39 -8.74 7.85
CA TYR A 24 40.33 -10.20 7.94
C TYR A 24 39.19 -10.81 7.14
N LEU A 25 37.99 -10.21 7.12
CA LEU A 25 36.87 -10.67 6.30
C LEU A 25 37.19 -10.56 4.81
N SER A 26 37.72 -9.41 4.38
CA SER A 26 38.12 -9.17 2.99
C SER A 26 39.17 -10.16 2.50
N LYS A 27 40.17 -10.48 3.33
CA LYS A 27 41.20 -11.48 3.00
C LYS A 27 40.61 -12.88 2.75
N HIS A 28 39.48 -13.20 3.36
CA HIS A 28 38.78 -14.47 3.18
C HIS A 28 37.66 -14.39 2.12
N GLY A 29 37.57 -13.28 1.36
CA GLY A 29 36.55 -13.11 0.32
C GLY A 29 35.15 -12.80 0.85
N VAL A 30 35.00 -12.48 2.14
CA VAL A 30 33.70 -12.20 2.76
C VAL A 30 33.40 -10.72 2.69
N SER A 31 32.28 -10.37 2.06
CA SER A 31 31.77 -9.00 2.01
C SER A 31 31.08 -8.65 3.33
N ALA A 32 31.34 -7.45 3.87
CA ALA A 32 30.77 -7.02 5.14
C ALA A 32 30.04 -5.67 4.99
N MET A 33 28.75 -5.65 5.32
CA MET A 33 27.98 -4.42 5.41
C MET A 33 27.80 -4.04 6.89
N ARG A 34 28.20 -2.81 7.22
CA ARG A 34 28.13 -2.27 8.60
C ARG A 34 27.13 -1.12 8.67
N ARG A 35 26.59 -0.89 9.88
CA ARG A 35 25.66 0.22 10.20
C ARG A 35 24.32 0.17 9.43
N LEU A 36 23.75 -1.02 9.22
CA LEU A 36 22.39 -1.11 8.69
C LEU A 36 21.33 -0.72 9.72
N ARG A 37 20.21 -0.19 9.23
CA ARG A 37 19.02 0.04 10.07
C ARG A 37 18.40 -1.29 10.49
N LYS A 38 17.88 -1.36 11.72
CA LYS A 38 17.19 -2.57 12.23
C LYS A 38 16.00 -3.00 11.35
N SER A 39 15.27 -2.04 10.77
CA SER A 39 14.17 -2.32 9.83
C SER A 39 14.64 -3.11 8.61
N ASP A 40 15.83 -2.80 8.10
CA ASP A 40 16.37 -3.43 6.89
C ASP A 40 16.97 -4.79 7.22
N ASN A 41 17.64 -4.95 8.37
CA ASN A 41 18.07 -6.26 8.85
C ASN A 41 16.89 -7.23 8.98
N ASN A 42 15.76 -6.78 9.52
CA ASN A 42 14.55 -7.60 9.62
C ASN A 42 13.98 -8.00 8.25
N ARG A 43 14.08 -7.12 7.24
CA ARG A 43 13.65 -7.41 5.87
C ARG A 43 14.59 -8.41 5.20
N ILE A 44 15.90 -8.19 5.31
CA ILE A 44 16.92 -9.07 4.72
C ILE A 44 16.86 -10.46 5.36
N ALA A 45 16.72 -10.55 6.68
CA ALA A 45 16.51 -11.82 7.38
C ALA A 45 15.31 -12.59 6.81
N LYS A 46 14.18 -11.91 6.59
CA LYS A 46 12.98 -12.51 5.99
C LYS A 46 13.11 -12.86 4.50
N ALA A 47 13.94 -12.12 3.75
CA ALA A 47 14.17 -12.36 2.33
C ALA A 47 15.12 -13.55 2.09
N CYS A 48 16.21 -13.63 2.88
CA CYS A 48 17.24 -14.65 2.74
C CYS A 48 16.97 -15.91 3.59
N GLY A 49 16.02 -15.85 4.52
CA GLY A 49 15.75 -16.91 5.50
C GLY A 49 16.78 -16.98 6.63
N ALA A 50 17.53 -15.91 6.87
CA ALA A 50 18.52 -15.83 7.95
C ALA A 50 17.86 -15.49 9.30
N VAL A 51 18.47 -15.93 10.39
CA VAL A 51 18.08 -15.54 11.76
C VAL A 51 19.04 -14.47 12.26
N ILE A 52 18.50 -13.42 12.85
CA ILE A 52 19.32 -12.33 13.41
C ILE A 52 19.88 -12.79 14.75
N VAL A 53 21.20 -12.86 14.83
CA VAL A 53 21.93 -13.25 16.05
C VAL A 53 22.61 -12.03 16.66
N ASN A 54 22.59 -11.93 18.00
CA ASN A 54 23.19 -10.80 18.72
C ASN A 54 24.68 -10.97 18.99
N ARG A 55 25.14 -12.21 19.21
CA ARG A 55 26.53 -12.54 19.52
C ARG A 55 27.11 -13.49 18.48
N PRO A 56 28.35 -13.26 18.01
CA PRO A 56 28.97 -14.16 17.03
C PRO A 56 29.24 -15.56 17.59
N ASP A 57 29.37 -15.70 18.92
CA ASP A 57 29.58 -17.00 19.59
C ASP A 57 28.33 -17.89 19.56
N GLU A 58 27.14 -17.30 19.42
CA GLU A 58 25.85 -18.00 19.42
C GLU A 58 25.42 -18.43 18.01
N LEU A 59 26.17 -18.02 16.98
CA LEU A 59 25.84 -18.30 15.59
C LEU A 59 25.89 -19.80 15.31
N GLN A 60 24.79 -20.36 14.80
CA GLN A 60 24.70 -21.75 14.35
C GLN A 60 24.55 -21.83 12.83
N GLU A 61 24.80 -23.01 12.25
CA GLU A 61 24.60 -23.26 10.83
C GLU A 61 23.15 -23.04 10.39
N SER A 62 22.18 -23.28 11.29
CA SER A 62 20.76 -23.04 11.05
C SER A 62 20.38 -21.56 10.92
N ASP A 63 21.21 -20.66 11.45
CA ASP A 63 20.93 -19.22 11.44
C ASP A 63 21.37 -18.57 10.12
N VAL A 64 22.21 -19.25 9.34
CA VAL A 64 22.76 -18.76 8.08
C VAL A 64 21.73 -18.88 6.97
N GLY A 65 21.31 -17.74 6.41
CA GLY A 65 20.36 -17.70 5.30
C GLY A 65 21.00 -18.14 3.98
N THR A 66 20.52 -19.25 3.43
CA THR A 66 20.95 -19.80 2.11
C THR A 66 20.01 -19.43 0.97
N GLY A 67 19.04 -18.56 1.25
CA GLY A 67 18.00 -18.16 0.31
C GLY A 67 18.36 -16.99 -0.59
N ALA A 68 19.49 -16.32 -0.38
CA ALA A 68 19.96 -15.22 -1.23
C ALA A 68 20.51 -15.75 -2.57
N GLY A 69 20.14 -15.12 -3.68
CA GLY A 69 20.63 -15.48 -5.01
C GLY A 69 21.91 -14.75 -5.38
N LEU A 70 21.76 -13.48 -5.75
CA LEU A 70 22.86 -12.62 -6.19
C LEU A 70 23.02 -11.44 -5.23
N PHE A 71 24.25 -11.19 -4.79
CA PHE A 71 24.62 -9.95 -4.12
C PHE A 71 25.45 -9.10 -5.09
N GLU A 72 24.95 -7.91 -5.40
CA GLU A 72 25.65 -6.95 -6.26
C GLU A 72 25.66 -5.55 -5.64
N VAL A 73 26.70 -4.77 -5.95
CA VAL A 73 26.79 -3.37 -5.53
C VAL A 73 26.87 -2.53 -6.79
N ASN A 74 25.79 -1.80 -7.08
CA ASN A 74 25.69 -0.97 -8.25
C ASN A 74 25.75 0.51 -7.85
N LYS A 75 26.50 1.30 -8.61
CA LYS A 75 26.57 2.74 -8.44
C LYS A 75 25.42 3.39 -9.20
N ILE A 76 24.57 4.14 -8.52
CA ILE A 76 23.49 4.91 -9.13
C ILE A 76 23.70 6.38 -8.78
N GLY A 77 24.02 7.19 -9.80
CA GLY A 77 24.48 8.56 -9.58
C GLY A 77 25.82 8.56 -8.84
N ASP A 78 25.85 9.21 -7.68
CA ASP A 78 27.06 9.31 -6.84
C ASP A 78 27.04 8.34 -5.63
N GLU A 79 25.96 7.59 -5.45
CA GLU A 79 25.79 6.67 -4.32
C GLU A 79 25.90 5.20 -4.74
N TYR A 80 26.33 4.35 -3.81
CA TYR A 80 26.40 2.90 -3.98
C TYR A 80 25.19 2.23 -3.34
N PHE A 81 24.50 1.41 -4.11
CA PHE A 81 23.37 0.62 -3.66
C PHE A 81 23.74 -0.86 -3.67
N ALA A 82 23.47 -1.54 -2.57
CA ALA A 82 23.66 -2.98 -2.45
C ALA A 82 22.33 -3.69 -2.69
N TYR A 83 22.31 -4.62 -3.65
CA TYR A 83 21.15 -5.41 -4.03
C TYR A 83 21.36 -6.86 -3.63
N ILE A 84 20.32 -7.44 -3.05
CA ILE A 84 20.19 -8.88 -2.83
C ILE A 84 19.01 -9.31 -3.68
N VAL A 85 19.31 -9.97 -4.80
CA VAL A 85 18.35 -10.33 -5.86
C VAL A 85 18.25 -11.85 -5.98
N ASP A 86 17.23 -12.34 -6.68
CA ASP A 86 16.99 -13.76 -6.95
C ASP A 86 16.89 -14.63 -5.69
N CYS A 87 16.24 -14.09 -4.65
CA CYS A 87 15.94 -14.87 -3.45
C CYS A 87 14.93 -15.99 -3.75
N LYS A 88 15.16 -17.19 -3.20
CA LYS A 88 14.31 -18.38 -3.48
C LYS A 88 12.87 -18.22 -3.00
N GLU A 89 12.67 -17.79 -1.75
CA GLU A 89 11.35 -17.61 -1.13
C GLU A 89 11.29 -16.28 -0.36
N PRO A 90 11.29 -15.12 -1.04
CA PRO A 90 11.36 -13.83 -0.36
C PRO A 90 10.04 -13.50 0.33
N LYS A 91 10.04 -13.48 1.67
CA LYS A 91 8.91 -12.95 2.46
C LYS A 91 8.90 -11.42 2.55
N ALA A 92 9.97 -10.78 2.07
CA ALA A 92 10.10 -9.33 2.01
C ALA A 92 10.68 -8.94 0.65
N CYS A 93 10.07 -7.94 0.01
CA CYS A 93 10.53 -7.36 -1.24
C CYS A 93 10.69 -5.84 -1.05
N THR A 94 11.61 -5.24 -1.81
CA THR A 94 11.86 -3.81 -1.80
C THR A 94 11.60 -3.26 -3.19
N VAL A 95 10.80 -2.20 -3.29
CA VAL A 95 10.59 -1.46 -4.53
C VAL A 95 11.45 -0.20 -4.47
N LEU A 96 12.41 -0.07 -5.40
CA LEU A 96 13.26 1.11 -5.50
C LEU A 96 12.58 2.16 -6.38
N LEU A 97 12.14 3.26 -5.77
CA LEU A 97 11.58 4.40 -6.48
C LEU A 97 12.70 5.36 -6.89
N ARG A 98 12.63 5.91 -8.11
CA ARG A 98 13.54 6.95 -8.62
C ARG A 98 12.73 8.08 -9.25
N GLY A 99 13.12 9.32 -9.00
CA GLY A 99 12.34 10.51 -9.33
C GLY A 99 13.11 11.79 -9.00
N ALA A 100 12.67 12.91 -9.57
CA ALA A 100 13.39 14.19 -9.51
C ALA A 100 13.09 15.03 -8.26
N SER A 101 11.88 14.89 -7.69
CA SER A 101 11.42 15.72 -6.56
C SER A 101 10.98 14.88 -5.37
N LYS A 102 11.26 15.37 -4.16
CA LYS A 102 10.86 14.75 -2.89
C LYS A 102 9.34 14.71 -2.72
N ASP A 103 8.63 15.74 -3.20
CA ASP A 103 7.16 15.79 -3.08
C ASP A 103 6.51 14.70 -3.93
N LEU A 104 7.05 14.45 -5.13
CA LEU A 104 6.62 13.35 -5.98
C LEU A 104 6.89 11.99 -5.30
N PHE A 105 8.02 11.82 -4.62
CA PHE A 105 8.32 10.57 -3.92
C PHE A 105 7.32 10.28 -2.80
N ASN A 106 6.93 11.28 -2.01
CA ASN A 106 5.95 11.09 -0.94
C ASN A 106 4.59 10.60 -1.50
N GLU A 107 4.18 11.14 -2.64
CA GLU A 107 2.94 10.73 -3.31
C GLU A 107 3.06 9.32 -3.92
N VAL A 108 4.17 9.05 -4.60
CA VAL A 108 4.44 7.76 -5.25
C VAL A 108 4.72 6.65 -4.23
N GLU A 109 5.18 6.95 -3.01
CA GLU A 109 5.28 5.96 -1.93
C GLU A 109 3.90 5.63 -1.34
N ARG A 110 3.04 6.64 -1.19
CA ARG A 110 1.71 6.49 -0.60
C ARG A 110 0.76 5.67 -1.47
N ASN A 111 0.73 5.94 -2.77
CA ASN A 111 -0.16 5.27 -3.72
C ASN A 111 -0.07 3.73 -3.74
N PRO A 112 1.11 3.11 -3.88
CA PRO A 112 1.25 1.66 -3.86
C PRO A 112 0.98 1.09 -2.47
N GLN A 113 1.28 1.83 -1.40
CA GLN A 113 0.98 1.39 -0.04
C GLN A 113 -0.54 1.23 0.18
N ASP A 114 -1.33 2.18 -0.34
CA ASP A 114 -2.80 2.11 -0.31
C ASP A 114 -3.31 0.97 -1.20
N ALA A 115 -2.77 0.83 -2.42
CA ALA A 115 -3.13 -0.25 -3.33
C ALA A 115 -2.85 -1.65 -2.74
N MET A 116 -1.68 -1.84 -2.13
CA MET A 116 -1.31 -3.10 -1.46
C MET A 116 -2.19 -3.40 -0.26
N SER A 117 -2.64 -2.36 0.46
CA SER A 117 -3.58 -2.52 1.58
C SER A 117 -4.95 -2.98 1.10
N VAL A 118 -5.45 -2.44 -0.03
CA VAL A 118 -6.69 -2.90 -0.67
C VAL A 118 -6.54 -4.34 -1.19
N ALA A 119 -5.46 -4.65 -1.89
CA ALA A 119 -5.20 -6.00 -2.40
C ALA A 119 -5.16 -7.03 -1.26
N ARG A 120 -4.51 -6.70 -0.14
CA ARG A 120 -4.48 -7.53 1.07
C ARG A 120 -5.88 -7.79 1.62
N ASN A 121 -6.74 -6.76 1.66
CA ASN A 121 -8.10 -6.90 2.16
C ASN A 121 -8.94 -7.81 1.26
N ILE A 122 -8.80 -7.70 -0.07
CA ILE A 122 -9.49 -8.56 -1.04
C ILE A 122 -9.08 -10.03 -0.88
N ILE A 123 -7.78 -10.29 -0.72
CA ILE A 123 -7.27 -11.65 -0.49
C ILE A 123 -7.84 -12.25 0.81
N LYS A 124 -8.04 -11.42 1.85
CA LYS A 124 -8.63 -11.88 3.12
C LYS A 124 -10.15 -12.04 3.05
N ASN A 125 -10.86 -11.14 2.39
CA ASN A 125 -12.31 -11.15 2.25
C ASN A 125 -12.71 -10.63 0.86
N PRO A 126 -13.18 -11.50 -0.06
CA PRO A 126 -13.45 -11.13 -1.45
C PRO A 126 -14.80 -10.41 -1.67
N LYS A 127 -15.36 -9.76 -0.64
CA LYS A 127 -16.61 -9.00 -0.76
C LYS A 127 -16.33 -7.53 -1.05
N LEU A 128 -16.90 -7.01 -2.14
CA LEU A 128 -16.69 -5.65 -2.62
C LEU A 128 -18.00 -4.90 -2.79
N VAL A 129 -17.97 -3.60 -2.53
CA VAL A 129 -19.07 -2.66 -2.76
C VAL A 129 -18.50 -1.43 -3.48
N PRO A 130 -19.31 -0.70 -4.27
CA PRO A 130 -18.85 0.52 -4.92
C PRO A 130 -18.50 1.60 -3.87
N GLY A 131 -17.30 2.18 -3.99
CA GLY A 131 -16.81 3.24 -3.10
C GLY A 131 -17.32 4.63 -3.47
N GLY A 132 -16.60 5.68 -3.05
CA GLY A 132 -16.88 7.07 -3.44
C GLY A 132 -18.22 7.61 -2.94
N GLY A 133 -18.75 7.09 -1.82
CA GLY A 133 -20.06 7.49 -1.31
C GLY A 133 -21.25 6.82 -2.02
N ALA A 134 -21.00 5.96 -3.02
CA ALA A 134 -22.07 5.31 -3.77
C ALA A 134 -22.86 4.32 -2.91
N THR A 135 -22.21 3.61 -2.00
CA THR A 135 -22.88 2.65 -1.11
C THR A 135 -23.79 3.38 -0.11
N GLU A 136 -23.29 4.46 0.46
CA GLU A 136 -23.98 5.33 1.41
C GLU A 136 -25.22 5.98 0.78
N LEU A 137 -25.11 6.44 -0.47
CA LEU A 137 -26.26 6.95 -1.23
C LEU A 137 -27.31 5.86 -1.49
N THR A 138 -26.90 4.63 -1.80
CA THR A 138 -27.86 3.51 -1.96
C THR A 138 -28.60 3.23 -0.66
N VAL A 139 -27.88 3.21 0.46
CA VAL A 139 -28.45 2.94 1.79
C VAL A 139 -29.41 4.07 2.18
N SER A 140 -29.05 5.33 1.93
CA SER A 140 -29.93 6.48 2.17
C SER A 140 -31.22 6.39 1.35
N ALA A 141 -31.10 6.15 0.04
CA ALA A 141 -32.26 6.02 -0.85
C ALA A 141 -33.16 4.84 -0.47
N GLY A 142 -32.58 3.68 -0.17
CA GLY A 142 -33.32 2.49 0.29
C GLY A 142 -33.99 2.70 1.64
N SER A 143 -33.35 3.44 2.56
CA SER A 143 -33.94 3.82 3.84
C SER A 143 -35.12 4.76 3.64
N LYS A 144 -34.99 5.79 2.80
CA LYS A 144 -36.09 6.71 2.45
C LYS A 144 -37.31 6.01 1.86
N GLN A 145 -37.11 4.99 1.02
CA GLN A 145 -38.21 4.18 0.50
C GLN A 145 -38.92 3.37 1.59
N LYS A 146 -38.17 2.78 2.53
CA LYS A 146 -38.73 2.01 3.65
C LYS A 146 -39.43 2.90 4.68
N ILE A 147 -38.93 4.11 4.91
CA ILE A 147 -39.52 5.09 5.82
C ILE A 147 -40.97 5.41 5.44
N SER A 148 -41.33 5.40 4.16
CA SER A 148 -42.72 5.59 3.71
C SER A 148 -43.70 4.52 4.22
N SER A 149 -43.20 3.35 4.63
CA SER A 149 -44.01 2.26 5.20
C SER A 149 -44.09 2.27 6.73
N ILE A 150 -43.31 3.13 7.39
CA ILE A 150 -43.25 3.22 8.86
C ILE A 150 -44.10 4.42 9.30
N GLU A 151 -45.08 4.15 10.16
CA GLU A 151 -45.93 5.18 10.77
C GLU A 151 -45.52 5.43 12.23
N GLY A 152 -45.67 6.67 12.70
CA GLY A 152 -45.41 7.05 14.09
C GLY A 152 -44.08 7.75 14.34
N ILE A 153 -43.73 7.88 15.62
CA ILE A 153 -42.59 8.67 16.12
C ILE A 153 -41.24 8.08 15.68
N GLU A 154 -41.20 6.77 15.40
CA GLU A 154 -40.01 6.07 14.95
C GLU A 154 -39.50 6.54 13.58
N LYS A 155 -40.35 7.20 12.79
CA LYS A 155 -40.00 7.73 11.46
C LYS A 155 -38.84 8.75 11.50
N CYS A 156 -38.85 9.65 12.48
CA CYS A 156 -37.88 10.75 12.58
C CYS A 156 -36.43 10.25 12.73
N PRO A 157 -36.11 9.30 13.62
CA PRO A 157 -34.78 8.69 13.70
C PRO A 157 -34.28 8.07 12.39
N TYR A 158 -35.13 7.34 11.67
CA TYR A 158 -34.73 6.71 10.40
C TYR A 158 -34.43 7.75 9.32
N GLU A 159 -35.21 8.84 9.27
CA GLU A 159 -35.00 9.93 8.33
C GLU A 159 -33.69 10.68 8.64
N ALA A 160 -33.44 10.97 9.92
CA ALA A 160 -32.18 11.56 10.35
C ALA A 160 -30.97 10.67 9.99
N ALA A 161 -31.09 9.35 10.18
CA ALA A 161 -30.05 8.39 9.80
C ALA A 161 -29.82 8.36 8.28
N ALA A 162 -30.89 8.37 7.47
CA ALA A 162 -30.78 8.42 6.02
C ALA A 162 -30.05 9.70 5.54
N VAL A 163 -30.32 10.84 6.17
CA VAL A 163 -29.61 12.10 5.89
C VAL A 163 -28.16 12.03 6.38
N ALA A 164 -27.88 11.39 7.51
CA ALA A 164 -26.52 11.23 8.02
C ALA A 164 -25.62 10.45 7.05
N PHE A 165 -26.14 9.42 6.37
CA PHE A 165 -25.39 8.70 5.34
C PHE A 165 -24.99 9.59 4.15
N GLU A 166 -25.75 10.65 3.84
CA GLU A 166 -25.40 11.60 2.79
C GLU A 166 -24.24 12.53 3.18
N ALA A 167 -23.85 12.59 4.45
CA ALA A 167 -22.75 13.46 4.90
C ALA A 167 -21.41 13.07 4.27
N ILE A 168 -21.13 11.78 4.10
CA ILE A 168 -19.89 11.28 3.52
C ILE A 168 -19.71 11.70 2.05
N PRO A 169 -20.63 11.38 1.12
CA PRO A 169 -20.52 11.83 -0.28
C PRO A 169 -20.54 13.35 -0.41
N ARG A 170 -21.28 14.05 0.48
CA ARG A 170 -21.31 15.51 0.51
C ARG A 170 -19.95 16.11 0.84
N THR A 171 -19.28 15.61 1.87
CA THR A 171 -17.94 16.05 2.26
C THR A 171 -16.90 15.72 1.19
N LEU A 172 -17.02 14.56 0.53
CA LEU A 172 -16.15 14.22 -0.61
C LEU A 172 -16.32 15.21 -1.77
N ALA A 173 -17.56 15.52 -2.15
CA ALA A 173 -17.84 16.51 -3.19
C ALA A 173 -17.30 17.90 -2.83
N GLN A 174 -17.42 18.32 -1.57
CA GLN A 174 -16.85 19.57 -1.08
C GLN A 174 -15.32 19.60 -1.17
N ASN A 175 -14.66 18.52 -0.76
CA ASN A 175 -13.20 18.41 -0.81
C ASN A 175 -12.65 18.40 -2.25
N CYS A 176 -13.42 17.86 -3.20
CA CYS A 176 -13.08 17.89 -4.62
C CYS A 176 -13.38 19.22 -5.31
N GLY A 177 -13.99 20.19 -4.62
CA GLY A 177 -14.36 21.49 -5.21
C GLY A 177 -15.49 21.43 -6.24
N VAL A 178 -16.18 20.29 -6.38
CA VAL A 178 -17.29 20.14 -7.32
C VAL A 178 -18.59 20.68 -6.72
N ASN A 179 -19.53 21.07 -7.58
CA ASN A 179 -20.84 21.53 -7.11
C ASN A 179 -21.58 20.38 -6.41
N VAL A 180 -21.68 20.49 -5.08
CA VAL A 180 -22.26 19.49 -4.19
C VAL A 180 -23.69 19.15 -4.58
N ILE A 181 -24.51 20.16 -4.92
CA ILE A 181 -25.92 19.95 -5.26
C ILE A 181 -26.02 19.16 -6.56
N ARG A 182 -25.32 19.60 -7.61
CA ARG A 182 -25.31 18.89 -8.91
C ARG A 182 -24.81 17.46 -8.73
N THR A 183 -23.73 17.26 -7.98
CA THR A 183 -23.11 15.94 -7.80
C THR A 183 -24.00 14.98 -7.00
N MET A 184 -24.62 15.46 -5.92
CA MET A 184 -25.57 14.68 -5.11
C MET A 184 -26.84 14.33 -5.90
N THR A 185 -27.34 15.28 -6.69
CA THR A 185 -28.54 15.07 -7.52
C THR A 185 -28.25 14.13 -8.69
N VAL A 186 -27.17 14.32 -9.44
CA VAL A 186 -26.80 13.45 -10.58
C VAL A 186 -26.46 12.03 -10.10
N SER A 187 -25.71 11.89 -9.00
CA SER A 187 -25.38 10.58 -8.43
C SER A 187 -26.59 9.88 -7.80
N GLY A 188 -27.56 10.66 -7.31
CA GLY A 188 -28.87 10.17 -6.87
C GLY A 188 -29.80 9.78 -8.03
N MET A 189 -29.76 10.52 -9.15
CA MET A 189 -30.62 10.30 -10.33
C MET A 189 -30.11 9.19 -11.26
N LYS A 190 -28.79 8.97 -11.36
CA LYS A 190 -28.21 7.83 -12.10
C LYS A 190 -28.62 6.45 -11.53
N LYS A 191 -29.31 6.41 -10.36
CA LYS A 191 -29.91 5.21 -9.75
C LYS A 191 -31.42 5.07 -9.91
N LYS A 192 -31.99 5.49 -11.05
CA LYS A 192 -33.11 4.71 -11.63
C LYS A 192 -32.57 3.47 -12.34
N GLN A 193 -31.79 2.64 -11.64
CA GLN A 193 -31.52 1.28 -12.07
C GLN A 193 -32.44 0.37 -11.26
N ALA A 194 -33.31 -0.35 -11.98
CA ALA A 194 -34.25 -1.28 -11.40
C ALA A 194 -33.54 -2.31 -10.51
N PRO A 195 -34.17 -2.79 -9.42
CA PRO A 195 -33.58 -3.78 -8.54
C PRO A 195 -33.27 -5.06 -9.34
N GLY A 196 -31.98 -5.35 -9.57
CA GLY A 196 -31.53 -6.59 -10.23
C GLY A 196 -30.57 -6.44 -11.42
N ALA A 197 -30.21 -5.24 -11.88
CA ALA A 197 -29.23 -5.11 -12.96
C ALA A 197 -27.79 -5.33 -12.47
N PRO A 198 -26.94 -6.10 -13.21
CA PRO A 198 -25.52 -6.25 -12.88
C PRO A 198 -24.82 -4.89 -12.91
N PRO A 199 -23.82 -4.64 -12.05
CA PRO A 199 -23.13 -3.36 -11.99
C PRO A 199 -22.53 -3.05 -13.35
N SER A 200 -22.97 -1.96 -13.98
CA SER A 200 -22.36 -1.44 -15.19
C SER A 200 -20.89 -1.16 -14.93
N LYS A 201 -20.01 -1.64 -15.81
CA LYS A 201 -18.55 -1.46 -15.71
C LYS A 201 -18.24 0.00 -15.33
N PRO A 202 -17.40 0.25 -14.32
CA PRO A 202 -17.04 1.61 -13.93
C PRO A 202 -16.30 2.26 -15.11
N LYS A 203 -16.91 3.30 -15.71
CA LYS A 203 -16.17 4.25 -16.53
C LYS A 203 -15.41 5.15 -15.58
N VAL A 204 -14.09 5.24 -15.77
CA VAL A 204 -13.28 6.28 -15.14
C VAL A 204 -13.69 7.59 -15.81
N GLU A 205 -14.54 8.37 -15.16
CA GLU A 205 -14.85 9.73 -15.61
C GLU A 205 -13.56 10.55 -15.38
N THR A 206 -12.85 10.87 -16.46
CA THR A 206 -11.76 11.85 -16.46
C THR A 206 -12.35 13.26 -16.45
N GLU A 207 -11.66 14.21 -15.83
CA GLU A 207 -12.08 15.63 -15.69
C GLU A 207 -12.55 16.29 -17.01
N ALA A 208 -12.12 15.77 -18.16
CA ALA A 208 -12.54 16.22 -19.50
C ALA A 208 -14.03 16.00 -19.83
N ASP A 209 -14.71 15.03 -19.19
CA ASP A 209 -16.13 14.76 -19.49
C ASP A 209 -17.06 15.84 -18.89
N ALA A 210 -16.60 16.59 -17.89
CA ALA A 210 -17.38 17.66 -17.25
C ALA A 210 -17.46 18.95 -18.09
N ASP A 211 -16.41 19.24 -18.88
CA ASP A 211 -16.35 20.45 -19.72
C ASP A 211 -17.09 20.28 -21.05
N SER A 212 -17.19 19.06 -21.58
CA SER A 212 -17.89 18.79 -22.84
C SER A 212 -19.42 18.95 -22.77
N GLU A 213 -20.03 18.94 -21.58
CA GLU A 213 -21.48 19.18 -21.42
C GLU A 213 -21.84 20.68 -21.36
N GLN A 214 -20.87 21.61 -21.28
CA GLN A 214 -21.16 23.05 -21.27
C GLN A 214 -21.35 23.66 -22.67
N ILE A 215 -21.11 22.93 -23.77
CA ILE A 215 -21.14 23.48 -25.13
C ILE A 215 -22.50 23.23 -25.84
N LEU A 216 -23.41 22.44 -25.26
CA LEU A 216 -24.71 22.12 -25.88
C LEU A 216 -25.87 22.62 -25.01
N ALA A 217 -25.99 23.94 -24.89
CA ALA A 217 -27.24 24.62 -24.55
C ALA A 217 -27.18 26.08 -25.03
N ASP A 218 -27.28 26.25 -26.35
CA ASP A 218 -28.00 27.40 -26.94
C ASP A 218 -29.41 26.90 -27.32
#